data_AF-A0A644WMI7-F1
#
_entry.id   AF-A0A644WMI7-F1
#
_cell.length_a   1.000
_cell.length_b   1.000
_cell.length_c   1.000
_cell.angle_alpha   90.00
_cell.angle_beta   90.00
_cell.angle_gamma   90.00
#
_symmetry.space_group_name_H-M   'P 1'
#
loop_
_entity.id
_entity.type
_entity.pdbx_description
1 polymer ?
#
loop_
_entity_poly.entity_id
_entity_poly.type
_entity_poly.pdbx_seq_one_letter_code
_entity_poly.pdbx_strand_id
1 'polypeptide(L)'
;MLKDAITSYEQKRIDEAQFLPKVQEIMERVLSHTDSDLPECLKDRDVAKAFYGLTFEALSEKLTDDVVKRTIAGEAALHIDDIITQTVLDRDTPIVDWQYKSNLTGNLVIEIGDYLIDEVKDKYQINLAFTEIDELASKCIDVAKIRYK
;
A
#
# COMPACT_ATOMS: atom_id res chain seq x y z
N MET A 1 27.32 -23.64 13.97
CA MET A 1 27.87 -22.33 13.55
C MET A 1 27.13 -21.92 12.30
N LEU A 2 26.46 -20.77 12.36
CA LEU A 2 25.53 -20.20 11.37
C LEU A 2 26.20 -19.98 10.00
N LYS A 3 26.19 -20.99 9.12
CA LYS A 3 26.70 -20.88 7.75
C LYS A 3 25.78 -21.43 6.66
N ASP A 4 24.53 -21.76 6.98
CA ASP A 4 23.60 -22.37 6.01
C ASP A 4 22.38 -21.49 5.66
N ALA A 5 22.45 -20.17 5.89
CA ALA A 5 21.31 -19.26 5.70
C ALA A 5 21.51 -18.20 4.59
N ILE A 6 22.55 -18.30 3.75
CA ILE A 6 22.87 -17.24 2.76
C ILE A 6 22.69 -17.71 1.30
N THR A 7 22.19 -18.93 1.04
CA THR A 7 22.14 -19.46 -0.34
C THR A 7 20.75 -19.46 -0.99
N SER A 8 19.69 -18.99 -0.31
CA SER A 8 18.35 -18.89 -0.94
C SER A 8 17.93 -17.46 -1.32
N TYR A 9 18.81 -16.48 -1.15
CA TYR A 9 18.56 -15.10 -1.57
C TYR A 9 18.67 -14.87 -3.09
N GLU A 10 19.06 -15.90 -3.86
CA GLU A 10 19.25 -15.80 -5.32
C GLU A 10 17.97 -15.99 -6.16
N GLN A 11 16.81 -16.26 -5.55
CA GLN A 11 15.54 -16.46 -6.30
C GLN A 11 14.73 -15.17 -6.55
N LYS A 12 15.10 -14.01 -5.98
CA LYS A 12 14.38 -12.74 -6.21
C LYS A 12 14.79 -11.98 -7.49
N ARG A 13 15.57 -12.58 -8.39
CA ARG A 13 16.18 -11.90 -9.57
C ARG A 13 15.39 -11.97 -10.88
N ILE A 14 14.17 -12.50 -10.90
CA ILE A 14 13.41 -12.65 -12.16
C ILE A 14 12.41 -11.49 -12.40
N ASP A 15 12.05 -10.68 -11.39
CA ASP A 15 11.03 -9.62 -11.56
C ASP A 15 11.56 -8.19 -11.78
N GLU A 16 12.88 -7.95 -11.72
CA GLU A 16 13.46 -6.61 -11.94
C GLU A 16 13.24 -6.09 -13.38
N ALA A 17 13.18 -6.97 -14.38
CA ALA A 17 13.14 -6.56 -15.79
C ALA A 17 11.74 -6.15 -16.30
N GLN A 18 10.66 -6.53 -15.60
CA GLN A 18 9.29 -6.11 -15.94
C GLN A 18 8.78 -4.96 -15.07
N PHE A 19 9.49 -4.63 -13.99
CA PHE A 19 9.05 -3.63 -13.02
C PHE A 19 9.42 -2.20 -13.44
N LEU A 20 10.63 -1.98 -13.96
CA LEU A 20 11.09 -0.66 -14.42
C LEU A 20 10.16 -0.01 -15.47
N PRO A 21 9.69 -0.73 -16.51
CA PRO A 21 8.78 -0.15 -17.51
C PRO A 21 7.43 0.23 -16.92
N LYS A 22 6.92 -0.55 -15.95
CA LYS A 22 5.58 -0.37 -15.37
C LYS A 22 5.55 0.83 -14.42
N VAL A 23 6.60 1.00 -13.62
CA VAL A 23 6.80 2.20 -12.78
C VAL A 23 7.04 3.42 -13.65
N GLN A 24 7.80 3.32 -14.75
CA GLN A 24 7.97 4.42 -15.70
C GLN A 24 6.66 4.81 -16.39
N GLU A 25 5.83 3.85 -16.77
CA GLU A 25 4.52 4.10 -17.38
C GLU A 25 3.56 4.79 -16.38
N ILE A 26 3.57 4.37 -15.12
CA ILE A 26 2.79 5.03 -14.05
C ILE A 26 3.36 6.43 -13.75
N MET A 27 4.68 6.59 -13.72
CA MET A 27 5.39 7.86 -13.52
C MET A 27 5.07 8.86 -14.63
N GLU A 28 5.09 8.44 -15.90
CA GLU A 28 4.73 9.28 -17.05
C GLU A 28 3.27 9.74 -16.97
N ARG A 29 2.37 8.87 -16.51
CA ARG A 29 0.95 9.21 -16.30
C ARG A 29 0.74 10.22 -15.18
N VAL A 30 1.46 10.08 -14.06
CA VAL A 30 1.40 11.01 -12.91
C VAL A 30 2.04 12.36 -13.25
N LEU A 31 3.14 12.39 -14.03
CA LEU A 31 3.80 13.62 -14.48
C LEU A 31 2.97 14.42 -15.50
N SER A 32 2.12 13.75 -16.29
CA SER A 32 1.36 14.39 -17.39
C SER A 32 0.19 15.29 -16.95
N HIS A 33 -0.12 15.37 -15.65
CA HIS A 33 -1.18 16.24 -15.12
C HIS A 33 -0.69 17.04 -13.90
N THR A 34 0.22 17.95 -14.18
CA THR A 34 0.63 19.03 -13.27
C THR A 34 -0.58 19.97 -13.08
N ASP A 35 -1.34 19.77 -12.00
CA ASP A 35 -2.16 20.79 -11.29
C ASP A 35 -3.20 20.17 -10.32
N SER A 36 -3.36 18.84 -10.31
CA SER A 36 -4.16 18.15 -9.29
C SER A 36 -3.24 17.42 -8.33
N ASP A 37 -3.23 17.80 -7.04
CA ASP A 37 -2.41 17.17 -5.99
C ASP A 37 -2.69 15.66 -5.75
N LEU A 38 -3.59 15.06 -6.52
CA LEU A 38 -4.06 13.69 -6.42
C LEU A 38 -3.78 12.90 -7.71
N PRO A 39 -3.18 11.70 -7.61
CA PRO A 39 -3.03 10.78 -8.74
C PRO A 39 -4.35 10.51 -9.48
N GLU A 40 -4.36 10.52 -10.82
CA GLU A 40 -5.56 10.28 -11.61
C GLU A 40 -6.19 8.90 -11.36
N CYS A 41 -5.40 7.91 -10.94
CA CYS A 41 -5.90 6.59 -10.58
C CYS A 41 -6.83 6.61 -9.35
N LEU A 42 -6.83 7.69 -8.58
CA LEU A 42 -7.66 7.88 -7.38
C LEU A 42 -8.84 8.81 -7.62
N LYS A 43 -9.01 9.39 -8.82
CA LYS A 43 -10.01 10.44 -9.13
C LYS A 43 -11.44 10.00 -8.77
N ASP A 44 -11.77 8.74 -9.08
CA ASP A 44 -13.08 8.11 -8.85
C ASP A 44 -13.12 7.17 -7.63
N ARG A 45 -12.03 7.03 -6.87
CA ARG A 45 -11.95 6.16 -5.69
C ARG A 45 -11.79 6.97 -4.40
N ASP A 46 -12.89 7.49 -3.89
CA ASP A 46 -12.91 8.37 -2.71
C ASP A 46 -12.34 7.74 -1.44
N VAL A 47 -12.39 6.41 -1.30
CA VAL A 47 -11.81 5.68 -0.17
C VAL A 47 -10.30 5.56 -0.31
N ALA A 48 -9.81 5.20 -1.51
CA ALA A 48 -8.39 5.14 -1.81
C ALA A 48 -7.69 6.50 -1.64
N LYS A 49 -8.38 7.64 -1.85
CA LYS A 49 -7.83 8.99 -1.52
C LYS A 49 -7.42 9.12 -0.05
N ALA A 50 -8.17 8.50 0.87
CA ALA A 50 -7.85 8.57 2.29
C ALA A 50 -6.61 7.71 2.63
N PHE A 51 -6.45 6.55 2.00
CA PHE A 51 -5.25 5.72 2.15
C PHE A 51 -4.02 6.38 1.52
N TYR A 52 -4.19 7.10 0.42
CA TYR A 52 -3.13 7.91 -0.18
C TYR A 52 -2.61 8.97 0.78
N GLY A 53 -3.49 9.70 1.48
CA GLY A 53 -3.07 10.68 2.48
C GLY A 53 -2.22 10.06 3.59
N LEU A 54 -2.65 8.91 4.13
CA LEU A 54 -1.95 8.21 5.20
C LEU A 54 -0.57 7.67 4.76
N THR A 55 -0.52 7.05 3.59
CA THR A 55 0.72 6.50 3.03
C THR A 55 1.68 7.60 2.62
N PHE A 56 1.19 8.67 2.00
CA PHE A 56 2.00 9.84 1.64
C PHE A 56 2.62 10.50 2.86
N GLU A 57 1.86 10.66 3.96
CA GLU A 57 2.36 11.20 5.22
C GLU A 57 3.47 10.31 5.80
N ALA A 58 3.24 8.99 5.89
CA ALA A 58 4.24 8.04 6.39
C ALA A 58 5.54 8.03 5.56
N LEU A 59 5.42 8.25 4.25
CA LEU A 59 6.55 8.33 3.33
C LEU A 59 7.19 9.72 3.27
N SER A 60 6.50 10.77 3.73
CA SER A 60 6.95 12.15 3.61
C SER A 60 8.25 12.42 4.35
N GLU A 61 8.45 11.76 5.48
CA GLU A 61 9.64 11.85 6.32
C GLU A 61 10.80 10.97 5.84
N LYS A 62 10.52 10.03 4.93
CA LYS A 62 11.49 9.00 4.50
C LYS A 62 12.00 9.21 3.08
N LEU A 63 11.20 9.84 2.22
CA LEU A 63 11.52 10.10 0.82
C LEU A 63 11.63 11.60 0.55
N THR A 64 12.75 12.01 -0.06
CA THR A 64 12.99 13.39 -0.48
C THR A 64 12.46 13.70 -1.87
N ASP A 65 12.34 12.68 -2.73
CA ASP A 65 11.77 12.83 -4.08
C ASP A 65 10.24 12.79 -4.03
N ASP A 66 9.61 13.91 -4.37
CA ASP A 66 8.15 14.06 -4.35
C ASP A 66 7.46 13.19 -5.42
N VAL A 67 8.09 12.99 -6.57
CA VAL A 67 7.52 12.17 -7.66
C VAL A 67 7.49 10.70 -7.25
N VAL A 68 8.59 10.20 -6.71
CA VAL A 68 8.69 8.81 -6.21
C VAL A 68 7.71 8.60 -5.06
N LYS A 69 7.64 9.55 -4.12
CA LYS A 69 6.71 9.50 -2.99
C LYS A 69 5.24 9.45 -3.41
N ARG A 70 4.81 10.33 -4.32
CA ARG A 70 3.44 10.34 -4.86
C ARG A 70 3.11 9.03 -5.57
N THR A 71 4.07 8.49 -6.31
CA THR A 71 3.89 7.22 -7.04
C THR A 71 3.68 6.06 -6.05
N ILE A 72 4.58 5.88 -5.08
CA ILE A 72 4.50 4.80 -4.10
C ILE A 72 3.25 4.92 -3.24
N ALA A 73 2.94 6.14 -2.75
CA ALA A 73 1.72 6.38 -1.99
C ALA A 73 0.45 6.08 -2.79
N GLY A 74 0.44 6.42 -4.09
CA GLY A 74 -0.68 6.14 -4.99
C GLY A 74 -0.90 4.64 -5.19
N GLU A 75 0.17 3.89 -5.45
CA GLU A 75 0.12 2.43 -5.58
C GLU A 75 -0.31 1.77 -4.27
N ALA A 76 0.30 2.17 -3.16
CA ALA A 76 -0.03 1.62 -1.84
C ALA A 76 -1.50 1.85 -1.49
N ALA A 77 -2.02 3.04 -1.77
CA ALA A 77 -3.42 3.36 -1.53
C ALA A 77 -4.39 2.47 -2.32
N LEU A 78 -4.09 2.21 -3.60
CA LEU A 78 -4.90 1.33 -4.44
C LEU A 78 -4.86 -0.12 -3.96
N HIS A 79 -3.67 -0.62 -3.63
CA HIS A 79 -3.52 -2.00 -3.15
C HIS A 79 -4.18 -2.21 -1.80
N ILE A 80 -4.05 -1.26 -0.87
CA ILE A 80 -4.74 -1.30 0.44
C ILE A 80 -6.26 -1.32 0.24
N ASP A 81 -6.78 -0.47 -0.66
CA ASP A 81 -8.20 -0.46 -1.02
C ASP A 81 -8.66 -1.81 -1.59
N ASP A 82 -7.86 -2.40 -2.49
CA ASP A 82 -8.15 -3.71 -3.07
C ASP A 82 -8.11 -4.84 -2.02
N ILE A 83 -7.13 -4.85 -1.10
CA ILE A 83 -7.07 -5.83 0.02
C ILE A 83 -8.32 -5.72 0.90
N ILE A 84 -8.71 -4.50 1.24
CA ILE A 84 -9.90 -4.25 2.06
C ILE A 84 -11.14 -4.73 1.34
N THR A 85 -11.36 -4.30 0.10
CA THR A 85 -12.54 -4.70 -0.66
C THR A 85 -12.63 -6.21 -0.86
N GLN A 86 -11.53 -6.89 -1.16
CA GLN A 86 -11.51 -8.36 -1.30
C GLN A 86 -11.85 -9.10 -0.01
N THR A 87 -11.51 -8.52 1.15
CA THR A 87 -11.75 -9.15 2.46
C THR A 87 -13.12 -8.81 3.04
N VAL A 88 -13.58 -7.57 2.86
CA VAL A 88 -14.81 -7.04 3.48
C VAL A 88 -16.02 -7.08 2.55
N LEU A 89 -15.84 -7.20 1.24
CA LEU A 89 -16.93 -7.35 0.28
C LEU A 89 -17.09 -8.82 -0.12
N ASP A 90 -18.27 -9.38 0.10
CA ASP A 90 -18.70 -10.64 -0.51
C ASP A 90 -19.59 -10.29 -1.71
N ARG A 91 -19.10 -10.54 -2.94
CA ARG A 91 -19.81 -10.24 -4.20
C ARG A 91 -20.32 -8.79 -4.27
N ASP A 92 -19.42 -7.83 -4.06
CA ASP A 92 -19.68 -6.38 -4.04
C ASP A 92 -20.63 -5.92 -2.91
N THR A 93 -20.97 -6.80 -1.97
CA THR A 93 -21.77 -6.46 -0.78
C THR A 93 -20.90 -6.50 0.47
N PRO A 94 -20.84 -5.42 1.26
CA PRO A 94 -20.13 -5.43 2.52
C PRO A 94 -20.62 -6.55 3.46
N ILE A 95 -19.70 -7.33 4.00
CA ILE A 95 -20.00 -8.35 5.00
C ILE A 95 -20.62 -7.66 6.22
N VAL A 96 -21.78 -8.13 6.65
CA VAL A 96 -22.49 -7.56 7.80
C VAL A 96 -21.60 -7.55 9.05
N ASP A 97 -21.53 -6.38 9.69
CA ASP A 97 -20.79 -6.12 10.93
C ASP A 97 -19.30 -6.51 10.89
N TRP A 98 -18.68 -6.51 9.69
CA TRP A 98 -17.27 -6.89 9.53
C TRP A 98 -16.32 -6.09 10.44
N GLN A 99 -16.63 -4.82 10.70
CA GLN A 99 -15.88 -3.94 11.60
C GLN A 99 -15.78 -4.43 13.05
N TYR A 100 -16.70 -5.30 13.49
CA TYR A 100 -16.71 -5.93 14.81
C TYR A 100 -16.15 -7.35 14.81
N LYS A 101 -15.86 -7.90 13.63
CA LYS A 101 -15.30 -9.26 13.47
C LYS A 101 -13.78 -9.18 13.59
N SER A 102 -13.28 -9.44 14.80
CA SER A 102 -11.84 -9.46 15.10
C SER A 102 -11.03 -10.34 14.15
N ASN A 103 -11.62 -11.42 13.62
CA ASN A 103 -10.98 -12.29 12.64
C ASN A 103 -10.73 -11.58 11.31
N LEU A 104 -11.67 -10.76 10.83
CA LEU A 104 -11.53 -10.01 9.59
C LEU A 104 -10.64 -8.79 9.77
N THR A 105 -10.88 -8.00 10.82
CA THR A 105 -10.05 -6.82 11.09
C THR A 105 -8.61 -7.21 11.42
N GLY A 106 -8.40 -8.31 12.15
CA GLY A 106 -7.06 -8.81 12.46
C GLY A 106 -6.33 -9.33 11.21
N ASN A 107 -7.03 -10.05 10.33
CA ASN A 107 -6.48 -10.48 9.05
C ASN A 107 -6.09 -9.28 8.19
N LEU A 108 -6.96 -8.25 8.09
CA LEU A 108 -6.64 -7.02 7.37
C LEU A 108 -5.39 -6.30 7.88
N VAL A 109 -5.16 -6.25 9.21
CA VAL A 109 -3.95 -5.61 9.76
C VAL A 109 -2.72 -6.35 9.25
N ILE A 110 -2.76 -7.68 9.29
CA ILE A 110 -1.66 -8.54 8.87
C ILE A 110 -1.41 -8.38 7.38
N GLU A 111 -2.43 -8.51 6.53
CA GLU A 111 -2.29 -8.40 5.07
C GLU A 111 -1.79 -7.02 4.62
N ILE A 112 -2.33 -5.94 5.21
CA ILE A 112 -1.87 -4.57 4.92
C ILE A 112 -0.44 -4.37 5.43
N GLY A 113 -0.11 -4.89 6.63
CA GLY A 113 1.23 -4.82 7.19
C GLY A 113 2.25 -5.55 6.33
N ASP A 114 1.94 -6.78 5.90
CA ASP A 114 2.78 -7.60 5.03
C ASP A 114 3.00 -6.91 3.68
N TYR A 115 1.94 -6.33 3.09
CA TYR A 115 2.07 -5.50 1.88
C TYR A 115 3.01 -4.30 2.08
N LEU A 116 2.87 -3.57 3.20
CA LEU A 116 3.74 -2.42 3.48
C LEU A 116 5.19 -2.84 3.73
N ILE A 117 5.43 -4.03 4.28
CA ILE A 117 6.78 -4.58 4.45
C ILE A 117 7.37 -4.97 3.09
N ASP A 118 6.67 -5.82 2.34
CA ASP A 118 7.21 -6.43 1.13
C ASP A 118 7.23 -5.43 -0.04
N GLU A 119 6.11 -4.75 -0.30
CA GLU A 119 5.88 -3.94 -1.49
C GLU A 119 6.23 -2.46 -1.30
N VAL A 120 6.33 -1.97 -0.07
CA VAL A 120 6.73 -0.57 0.21
C VAL A 120 8.13 -0.50 0.80
N LYS A 121 8.34 -1.11 1.97
CA LYS A 121 9.58 -0.99 2.72
C LYS A 121 10.74 -1.72 2.01
N ASP A 122 10.60 -3.02 1.73
CA ASP A 122 11.67 -3.84 1.18
C ASP A 122 11.86 -3.61 -0.32
N LYS A 123 10.78 -3.44 -1.08
CA LYS A 123 10.83 -3.15 -2.52
C LYS A 123 11.51 -1.83 -2.86
N TYR A 124 11.18 -0.76 -2.13
CA TYR A 124 11.75 0.57 -2.38
C TYR A 124 12.91 0.90 -1.44
N GLN A 125 13.35 -0.06 -0.61
CA GLN A 125 14.44 0.10 0.38
C GLN A 125 14.21 1.32 1.30
N ILE A 126 12.95 1.55 1.68
CA ILE A 126 12.54 2.67 2.53
C ILE A 126 12.77 2.25 3.99
N ASN A 127 13.34 3.15 4.78
CA ASN A 127 13.54 2.91 6.20
C ASN A 127 12.25 3.17 7.00
N LEU A 128 11.25 2.32 6.80
CA LEU A 128 10.05 2.26 7.62
C LEU A 128 10.28 1.30 8.80
N ALA A 129 10.03 1.77 10.02
CA ALA A 129 10.03 0.92 11.20
C ALA A 129 8.77 0.07 11.26
N PHE A 130 8.87 -1.15 11.81
CA PHE A 130 7.70 -2.03 11.99
C PHE A 130 6.57 -1.37 12.78
N THR A 131 6.89 -0.52 13.75
CA THR A 131 5.90 0.27 14.50
C THR A 131 5.16 1.26 13.61
N GLU A 132 5.84 1.89 12.64
CA GLU A 132 5.21 2.81 11.69
C GLU A 132 4.29 2.05 10.72
N ILE A 133 4.68 0.84 10.34
CA ILE A 133 3.88 -0.06 9.51
C ILE A 133 2.60 -0.48 10.24
N ASP A 134 2.74 -0.96 11.48
CA ASP A 134 1.61 -1.37 12.33
C ASP A 134 0.63 -0.21 12.55
N GLU A 135 1.15 1.00 12.83
CA GLU A 135 0.33 2.20 12.99
C GLU A 135 -0.38 2.58 11.69
N LEU A 136 0.30 2.50 10.55
CA LEU A 136 -0.27 2.80 9.23
C LEU A 136 -1.37 1.81 8.87
N ALA A 137 -1.14 0.51 9.06
CA ALA A 137 -2.12 -0.55 8.82
C ALA A 137 -3.37 -0.36 9.69
N SER A 138 -3.18 -0.07 10.98
CA SER A 138 -4.27 0.21 11.92
C SER A 138 -5.10 1.43 11.50
N LYS A 139 -4.45 2.54 11.13
CA LYS A 139 -5.11 3.75 10.62
C LYS A 139 -5.90 3.47 9.34
N CYS A 140 -5.37 2.66 8.42
CA CYS A 140 -6.08 2.27 7.21
C CYS A 140 -7.37 1.51 7.53
N ILE A 141 -7.34 0.59 8.49
CA ILE A 141 -8.55 -0.13 8.91
C ILE A 141 -9.57 0.80 9.56
N ASP A 142 -9.15 1.74 10.39
CA ASP A 142 -10.08 2.67 11.02
C ASP A 142 -10.78 3.57 9.99
N VAL A 143 -10.06 4.00 8.94
CA VAL A 143 -10.67 4.66 7.79
C VAL A 143 -11.63 3.72 7.06
N ALA A 144 -11.24 2.46 6.84
CA ALA A 144 -12.06 1.46 6.17
C ALA A 144 -13.40 1.22 6.90
N LYS A 145 -13.39 1.11 8.23
CA LYS A 145 -14.62 0.96 9.05
C LYS A 145 -15.60 2.11 8.87
N ILE A 146 -15.10 3.32 8.63
CA ILE A 146 -15.96 4.50 8.43
C ILE A 146 -16.53 4.53 7.00
N ARG A 147 -15.74 4.07 6.03
CA ARG A 147 -16.03 4.19 4.59
C ARG A 147 -16.82 3.00 4.01
N TYR A 148 -16.58 1.78 4.49
CA TYR A 148 -17.22 0.54 4.04
C TYR A 148 -18.30 0.07 5.03
N LYS A 149 -19.35 0.87 5.21
CA LYS A 149 -20.50 0.54 6.07
C LYS A 149 -21.60 -0.21 5.33
#